data_AF-R7P5F8-F1
#
_entry.id   AF-R7P5F8-F1
#
_cell.length_a   1.000
_cell.length_b   1.000
_cell.length_c   1.000
_cell.angle_alpha   90.00
_cell.angle_beta   90.00
_cell.angle_gamma   90.00
#
_symmetry.space_group_name_H-M   'P 1'
#
loop_
_entity.id
_entity.type
_entity.pdbx_description
1 polymer ?
#
loop_
_entity_poly.entity_id
_entity_poly.type
_entity_poly.pdbx_seq_one_letter_code
_entity_poly.pdbx_strand_id
1 'polypeptide(L)'
;MDKNKQIIALCPNFYKIIEFRPYEEDVISTKLIKLYQEYIFRIDLDNPEDVESVIRLDKVVKKYIDDYLFRKEMQKQILEIRVKKDAKDILKEVIKSILKIFDNYEEYTTRVIYISRWI
;
A
#
# COMPACT_ATOMS: atom_id res chain seq x y z
N MET A 1 -15.86 -20.63 8.48
CA MET A 1 -15.45 -20.08 7.17
C MET A 1 -13.96 -19.82 7.23
N ASP A 2 -13.19 -20.27 6.24
CA ASP A 2 -11.74 -19.99 6.17
C ASP A 2 -11.48 -18.48 6.24
N LYS A 3 -10.70 -18.05 7.24
CA LYS A 3 -10.27 -16.66 7.42
C LYS A 3 -9.69 -16.07 6.12
N ASN A 4 -8.92 -16.89 5.39
CA ASN A 4 -8.31 -16.52 4.12
C ASN A 4 -9.34 -16.20 3.02
N LYS A 5 -10.47 -16.91 2.97
CA LYS A 5 -11.53 -16.62 1.98
C LYS A 5 -12.20 -15.28 2.24
N GLN A 6 -12.34 -14.90 3.51
CA GLN A 6 -12.89 -13.59 3.90
C GLN A 6 -11.91 -12.46 3.55
N ILE A 7 -10.62 -12.63 3.82
CA ILE A 7 -9.58 -11.66 3.45
C ILE A 7 -9.54 -11.44 1.93
N ILE A 8 -9.57 -12.52 1.14
CA ILE A 8 -9.58 -12.42 -0.32
C ILE A 8 -10.85 -11.73 -0.83
N ALA A 9 -12.01 -11.95 -0.18
CA ALA A 9 -13.24 -11.24 -0.52
C ALA A 9 -13.16 -9.73 -0.26
N LEU A 10 -12.37 -9.29 0.73
CA LEU A 10 -12.14 -7.87 1.03
C LEU A 10 -11.13 -7.21 0.07
N CYS A 11 -10.23 -8.00 -0.52
CA CYS A 11 -9.16 -7.55 -1.40
C CYS A 11 -9.38 -8.01 -2.85
N PRO A 12 -10.25 -7.31 -3.63
CA PRO A 12 -10.56 -7.73 -4.99
C PRO A 12 -9.36 -7.67 -5.94
N ASN A 13 -8.32 -6.89 -5.60
CA ASN A 13 -7.11 -6.74 -6.43
C ASN A 13 -5.99 -7.69 -6.01
N PHE A 14 -6.20 -8.53 -4.99
CA PHE A 14 -5.19 -9.42 -4.43
C PHE A 14 -4.45 -10.22 -5.50
N TYR A 15 -5.18 -10.93 -6.38
CA TYR A 15 -4.59 -11.75 -7.44
C TYR A 15 -3.73 -10.92 -8.40
N LYS A 16 -4.25 -9.77 -8.84
CA LYS A 16 -3.51 -8.85 -9.73
C LYS A 16 -2.20 -8.36 -9.09
N ILE A 17 -2.21 -8.12 -7.77
CA ILE A 17 -1.05 -7.65 -7.02
C ILE A 17 0.00 -8.76 -6.87
N ILE A 18 -0.40 -9.99 -6.53
CA ILE A 18 0.55 -11.10 -6.36
C ILE A 18 1.11 -11.60 -7.70
N GLU A 19 0.36 -11.48 -8.79
CA GLU A 19 0.80 -11.85 -10.13
C GLU A 19 1.68 -10.77 -10.78
N PHE A 20 1.72 -9.57 -10.21
CA PHE A 20 2.56 -8.50 -10.70
C PHE A 20 4.04 -8.88 -10.58
N ARG A 21 4.71 -8.94 -11.73
CA ARG A 21 6.14 -9.22 -11.83
C ARG A 21 6.90 -7.90 -11.97
N PRO A 22 7.48 -7.35 -10.88
CA PRO A 22 8.41 -6.24 -11.00
C PRO A 22 9.64 -6.66 -11.82
N TYR A 23 10.31 -5.66 -12.42
CA TYR A 23 11.62 -5.88 -13.04
C TYR A 23 12.62 -6.38 -12.00
N GLU A 24 13.60 -7.20 -12.40
CA GLU A 24 14.55 -7.84 -11.46
C GLU A 24 15.34 -6.82 -10.61
N GLU A 25 15.60 -5.63 -11.15
CA GLU A 25 16.28 -4.53 -10.44
C GLU A 25 15.35 -3.77 -9.47
N ASP A 26 14.03 -3.98 -9.57
CA ASP A 26 13.03 -3.31 -8.73
C ASP A 26 12.77 -4.08 -7.42
N VAL A 27 13.78 -4.01 -6.56
CA VAL A 27 13.79 -4.60 -5.22
C VAL A 27 12.69 -4.00 -4.33
N ILE A 28 12.33 -2.72 -4.54
CA ILE A 28 11.33 -2.02 -3.72
C ILE A 28 9.95 -2.60 -3.98
N SER A 29 9.54 -2.73 -5.25
CA SER A 29 8.25 -3.32 -5.61
C SER A 29 8.12 -4.75 -5.10
N THR A 30 9.18 -5.55 -5.23
CA THR A 30 9.21 -6.93 -4.72
C THR A 30 9.01 -6.97 -3.19
N LYS A 31 9.67 -6.08 -2.44
CA LYS A 31 9.48 -5.98 -0.99
C LYS A 31 8.09 -5.50 -0.61
N LEU A 32 7.54 -4.53 -1.35
CA LEU A 32 6.20 -4.00 -1.09
C LEU A 32 5.11 -5.08 -1.25
N ILE A 33 5.19 -5.89 -2.31
CA ILE A 33 4.22 -6.97 -2.55
C ILE A 33 4.32 -8.04 -1.46
N LYS A 34 5.54 -8.41 -1.05
CA LYS A 34 5.75 -9.34 0.08
C LYS A 34 5.18 -8.79 1.39
N LEU A 35 5.41 -7.51 1.68
CA LEU A 35 4.86 -6.84 2.87
C LEU A 35 3.33 -6.82 2.84
N TYR A 36 2.73 -6.52 1.68
CA TYR A 36 1.29 -6.57 1.49
C TYR A 36 0.76 -7.98 1.78
N GLN A 37 1.35 -9.01 1.17
CA GLN A 37 0.93 -10.40 1.37
C GLN A 37 1.04 -10.81 2.85
N GLU A 38 2.14 -10.48 3.52
CA GLU A 38 2.32 -10.80 4.94
C GLU A 38 1.31 -10.06 5.83
N TYR A 39 1.05 -8.79 5.53
CA TYR A 39 0.14 -7.96 6.31
C TYR A 39 -1.30 -8.45 6.23
N ILE A 40 -1.83 -8.69 5.03
CA ILE A 40 -3.25 -9.07 4.87
C ILE A 40 -3.58 -10.41 5.55
N PHE A 41 -2.63 -11.34 5.63
CA PHE A 41 -2.85 -12.64 6.29
C PHE A 41 -2.63 -12.57 7.81
N ARG A 42 -1.93 -11.55 8.30
CA ARG A 42 -1.67 -11.35 9.72
C ARG A 42 -2.77 -10.57 10.43
N ILE A 43 -3.64 -9.85 9.71
CA ILE A 43 -4.64 -9.00 10.35
C ILE A 43 -5.71 -9.76 11.14
N ASP A 44 -6.31 -9.05 12.09
CA ASP A 44 -7.51 -9.50 12.78
C ASP A 44 -8.78 -9.03 12.06
N LEU A 45 -9.67 -9.95 11.70
CA LEU A 45 -10.91 -9.63 10.98
C LEU A 45 -12.00 -9.10 11.92
N ASP A 46 -11.87 -9.37 13.23
CA ASP A 46 -12.78 -8.86 14.25
C ASP A 46 -12.52 -7.37 14.56
N ASN A 47 -11.37 -6.83 14.14
CA ASN A 47 -11.02 -5.42 14.32
C ASN A 47 -11.36 -4.58 13.07
N PRO A 48 -12.33 -3.66 13.13
CA PRO A 48 -12.71 -2.84 11.97
C PRO A 48 -11.58 -1.94 11.46
N GLU A 49 -10.67 -1.48 12.32
CA GLU A 49 -9.54 -0.62 11.91
C GLU A 49 -8.54 -1.39 11.03
N ASP A 50 -8.29 -2.65 11.36
CA ASP A 50 -7.36 -3.50 10.60
C ASP A 50 -7.99 -3.91 9.25
N VAL A 51 -9.30 -4.18 9.23
CA VAL A 51 -10.07 -4.44 8.00
C VAL A 51 -10.02 -3.22 7.08
N GLU A 52 -10.25 -2.02 7.59
CA GLU A 52 -10.16 -0.78 6.80
C GLU A 52 -8.75 -0.56 6.24
N SER A 53 -7.74 -0.77 7.07
CA SER A 53 -6.33 -0.63 6.67
C SER A 53 -5.97 -1.57 5.51
N VAL A 54 -6.48 -2.81 5.53
CA VAL A 54 -6.28 -3.79 4.45
C VAL A 54 -6.99 -3.38 3.16
N ILE A 55 -8.23 -2.91 3.23
CA ILE A 55 -8.97 -2.43 2.05
C ILE A 55 -8.26 -1.23 1.42
N ARG A 56 -7.76 -0.29 2.25
CA ARG A 56 -6.98 0.85 1.76
C ARG A 56 -5.67 0.39 1.13
N LEU A 57 -4.93 -0.50 1.80
CA LEU A 57 -3.66 -1.01 1.30
C LEU A 57 -3.83 -1.73 -0.06
N ASP A 58 -4.88 -2.53 -0.24
CA ASP A 58 -5.20 -3.18 -1.52
C ASP A 58 -5.34 -2.16 -2.66
N LYS A 59 -6.05 -1.05 -2.42
CA LYS A 59 -6.19 0.04 -3.40
C LYS A 59 -4.86 0.74 -3.68
N VAL A 60 -4.06 1.02 -2.66
CA VAL A 60 -2.76 1.70 -2.80
C VAL A 60 -1.81 0.84 -3.63
N VAL A 61 -1.70 -0.44 -3.30
CA VAL A 61 -0.79 -1.36 -4.00
C VAL A 61 -1.28 -1.61 -5.43
N LYS A 62 -2.60 -1.67 -5.67
CA LYS A 62 -3.17 -1.67 -7.02
C LYS A 62 -2.73 -0.44 -7.82
N LYS A 63 -2.87 0.77 -7.26
CA LYS A 63 -2.46 2.02 -7.94
C LYS A 63 -0.95 2.05 -8.18
N TYR A 64 -0.16 1.52 -7.25
CA TYR A 64 1.29 1.37 -7.40
C TYR A 64 1.70 0.46 -8.57
N ILE A 65 1.00 -0.66 -8.79
CA ILE A 65 1.29 -1.54 -9.93
C ILE A 65 0.74 -0.99 -11.25
N ASP A 66 -0.36 -0.24 -11.23
CA ASP A 66 -1.01 0.27 -12.45
C ASP A 66 -0.39 1.59 -12.96
N ASP A 67 0.05 2.47 -12.06
CA ASP A 67 0.57 3.80 -12.41
C ASP A 67 2.08 3.88 -12.20
N TYR A 68 2.82 4.00 -13.31
CA TYR A 68 4.27 4.09 -13.32
C TYR A 68 4.83 5.38 -12.69
N LEU A 69 4.18 6.53 -12.91
CA LEU A 69 4.62 7.81 -12.35
C LEU A 69 4.44 7.79 -10.83
N PHE A 70 3.26 7.32 -10.40
CA PHE A 70 2.98 7.11 -8.99
C PHE A 70 3.97 6.14 -8.34
N ARG A 71 4.28 5.02 -9.01
CA ARG A 71 5.29 4.05 -8.55
C ARG A 71 6.64 4.70 -8.29
N LYS A 72 7.15 5.46 -9.27
CA LYS A 72 8.45 6.14 -9.16
C LYS A 72 8.50 7.10 -7.98
N GLU A 73 7.42 7.84 -7.75
CA GLU A 73 7.35 8.80 -6.66
C GLU A 73 7.25 8.11 -5.29
N MET A 74 6.43 7.06 -5.20
CA MET A 74 6.34 6.21 -4.01
C MET A 74 7.68 5.57 -3.66
N GLN A 75 8.41 5.04 -4.65
CA GLN A 75 9.71 4.40 -4.43
C GLN A 75 10.70 5.37 -3.79
N LYS A 76 10.74 6.63 -4.22
CA LYS A 76 11.60 7.66 -3.61
C LYS A 76 11.22 7.92 -2.16
N GLN A 77 9.94 8.15 -1.89
CA GLN A 77 9.47 8.47 -0.53
C GLN A 77 9.57 7.26 0.42
N ILE A 78 9.40 6.03 -0.09
CA ILE A 78 9.58 4.80 0.69
C ILE A 78 11.03 4.66 1.20
N LEU A 79 12.02 5.05 0.40
CA LEU A 79 13.43 5.03 0.81
C LEU A 79 13.73 6.00 1.96
N GLU A 80 12.92 7.05 2.11
CA GLU A 80 13.05 8.04 3.18
C GLU A 80 12.36 7.61 4.49
N ILE A 81 11.56 6.53 4.47
CA ILE A 81 10.89 6.02 5.68
C ILE A 81 11.94 5.57 6.69
N ARG A 82 12.03 6.30 7.80
CA ARG A 82 12.83 5.93 8.96
C ARG A 82 11.93 5.30 10.02
N VAL A 83 11.91 3.97 10.09
CA VAL A 83 11.18 3.26 11.14
C VAL A 83 12.02 3.23 12.42
N LYS A 84 11.44 3.65 13.54
CA LYS A 84 12.09 3.52 14.85
C LYS A 84 12.17 2.04 15.24
N LYS A 85 13.37 1.56 15.61
CA LYS A 85 13.62 0.15 15.96
C LYS A 85 12.83 -0.35 17.20
N ASP A 86 12.36 0.57 18.05
CA ASP A 86 11.57 0.27 19.26
C ASP A 86 10.06 0.07 19.03
N ALA A 87 9.60 0.07 17.77
CA ALA A 87 8.18 -0.14 17.49
C ALA A 87 7.75 -1.58 17.82
N LYS A 88 6.74 -1.71 18.69
CA LYS A 88 6.14 -2.99 19.11
C LYS A 88 5.60 -3.81 17.93
N ASP A 89 5.15 -3.13 16.87
CA ASP A 89 4.71 -3.74 15.60
C ASP A 89 5.27 -2.97 14.39
N ILE A 90 6.51 -3.30 14.03
CA ILE A 90 7.25 -2.70 12.91
C ILE A 90 6.44 -2.78 11.61
N LEU A 91 5.77 -3.91 11.36
CA LEU A 91 4.98 -4.12 10.14
C LEU A 91 3.81 -3.13 10.03
N LYS A 92 3.04 -2.95 11.11
CA LYS A 92 1.89 -2.02 11.12
C LYS A 92 2.35 -0.57 10.95
N GLU A 93 3.48 -0.20 11.54
CA GLU A 93 4.07 1.14 11.38
C GLU A 93 4.58 1.41 9.96
N VAL A 94 5.19 0.42 9.32
CA VAL A 94 5.60 0.51 7.91
C VAL A 94 4.38 0.70 7.00
N ILE A 95 3.33 -0.10 7.19
CA ILE A 95 2.09 0.01 6.40
C ILE A 95 1.42 1.37 6.61
N LYS A 96 1.31 1.84 7.87
CA LYS A 96 0.78 3.19 8.16
C LYS A 96 1.60 4.29 7.48
N SER A 97 2.92 4.15 7.45
CA SER A 97 3.80 5.10 6.76
C SER A 97 3.55 5.09 5.25
N ILE A 98 3.40 3.91 4.64
CA ILE A 98 3.08 3.77 3.21
C ILE A 98 1.72 4.39 2.88
N LEU A 99 0.68 4.14 3.69
CA LEU A 99 -0.64 4.74 3.52
C LEU A 99 -0.59 6.28 3.65
N LYS A 100 0.22 6.79 4.58
CA LYS A 100 0.41 8.25 4.74
C LYS A 100 1.09 8.89 3.53
N ILE A 101 2.10 8.24 2.95
CA ILE A 101 2.74 8.70 1.71
C ILE A 101 1.71 8.76 0.58
N PHE A 102 0.84 7.74 0.48
CA PHE A 102 -0.23 7.72 -0.49
C PHE A 102 -1.22 8.89 -0.30
N ASP A 103 -1.70 9.11 0.93
CA ASP A 103 -2.63 10.19 1.23
C ASP A 103 -2.03 11.57 0.86
N ASN A 104 -0.75 11.80 1.21
CA ASN A 104 -0.04 13.02 0.83
C ASN A 104 0.05 13.20 -0.70
N TYR A 105 0.27 12.12 -1.44
CA TYR A 105 0.32 12.16 -2.90
C TYR A 105 -1.06 12.48 -3.51
N GLU A 106 -2.13 11.87 -2.99
CA GLU A 106 -3.50 12.17 -3.46
C GLU A 106 -3.91 13.61 -3.14
N GLU A 107 -3.55 14.14 -1.97
CA GLU A 107 -3.78 15.54 -1.64
C GLU A 107 -3.02 16.49 -2.58
N TYR A 108 -1.74 16.22 -2.84
CA TYR A 108 -0.92 17.05 -3.74
C TYR A 108 -1.48 17.04 -5.17
N THR A 109 -1.77 15.86 -5.72
CA THR A 109 -2.30 15.73 -7.08
C THR A 109 -3.69 16.34 -7.23
N THR A 110 -4.57 16.17 -6.24
CA THR A 110 -5.91 16.78 -6.23
C THR A 110 -5.82 18.31 -6.18
N ARG A 111 -4.90 18.87 -5.38
CA ARG A 111 -4.66 20.33 -5.32
C ARG A 111 -4.11 20.87 -6.63
N VAL A 112 -3.18 20.16 -7.29
CA VAL A 112 -2.63 20.56 -8.59
C VAL A 112 -3.71 20.54 -9.68
N ILE A 113 -4.54 19.51 -9.76
CA ILE A 113 -5.66 19.42 -10.72
C ILE A 113 -6.67 20.55 -10.49
N TYR A 114 -6.94 20.91 -9.24
CA TYR A 114 -7.81 22.05 -8.92
C TYR A 114 -7.21 23.35 -9.47
N ILE A 115 -5.93 23.63 -9.22
CA ILE A 115 -5.25 24.85 -9.71
C ILE A 115 -5.28 24.93 -11.24
N SER A 116 -5.03 23.82 -11.95
CA SER A 116 -5.05 23.78 -13.42
C SER A 116 -6.43 24.00 -14.05
N ARG A 117 -7.52 23.80 -13.29
CA ARG A 117 -8.89 24.06 -13.76
C ARG A 117 -9.34 25.53 -13.63
N TRP A 118 -8.56 26.35 -12.93
CA TRP A 118 -8.89 27.77 -12.67
C TRP A 118 -7.92 28.75 -13.36
N ILE A 119 -7.13 28.30 -14.35
CA ILE A 119 -6.23 29.15 -15.15
C ILE A 119 -6.79 29.31 -16.56
#